data_AF-A0A0F9IWU9-F1
#
_entry.id   AF-A0A0F9IWU9-F1
#
_cell.length_a   1.000
_cell.length_b   1.000
_cell.length_c   1.000
_cell.angle_alpha   90.00
_cell.angle_beta   90.00
_cell.angle_gamma   90.00
#
_symmetry.space_group_name_H-M   'P 1'
#
loop_
_entity.id
_entity.type
_entity.pdbx_description
1 polymer ?
#
loop_
_entity_poly.entity_id
_entity_poly.type
_entity_poly.pdbx_seq_one_letter_code
_entity_poly.pdbx_strand_id
1 'polypeptide(L)'
;MAVLTRAERKKIASPWVRKIITELGQSKNLTVTDLEAAVQATEDWIEANQASYVAILPEPFKTNTDASAKILLFVYTAMKRGGLS
;
A
#
# COMPACT_ATOMS: atom_id res chain seq x y z
N MET A 1 -5.24 0.50 11.63
CA MET A 1 -3.88 -0.03 11.32
C MET A 1 -2.87 0.92 11.94
N ALA A 2 -1.61 0.54 12.15
CA ALA A 2 -0.64 1.50 12.66
C ALA A 2 -0.25 2.48 11.54
N VAL A 3 -0.35 3.78 11.81
CA VAL A 3 0.19 4.83 10.92
C VAL A 3 1.70 4.70 10.89
N LEU A 4 2.31 4.71 9.71
CA LEU A 4 3.76 4.61 9.62
C LEU A 4 4.41 5.87 10.18
N THR A 5 5.59 5.70 10.77
CA THR A 5 6.45 6.81 11.12
C THR A 5 7.09 7.41 9.87
N ARG A 6 7.57 8.66 9.96
CA ARG A 6 8.33 9.29 8.88
C ARG A 6 9.55 8.46 8.45
N ALA A 7 10.20 7.79 9.40
CA ALA A 7 11.34 6.93 9.11
C ALA A 7 10.94 5.68 8.32
N GLU A 8 9.79 5.09 8.61
CA GLU A 8 9.25 3.95 7.86
C GLU A 8 8.80 4.35 6.46
N ARG A 9 8.11 5.49 6.30
CA ARG A 9 7.80 6.05 4.98
C ARG A 9 9.05 6.26 4.13
N LYS A 10 10.12 6.78 4.72
CA LYS A 10 11.40 7.00 4.02
C LYS A 10 12.09 5.69 3.63
N LYS A 11 11.96 4.63 4.43
CA LYS A 11 12.43 3.29 4.06
C LYS A 11 11.65 2.72 2.87
N ILE A 12 10.34 2.98 2.80
CA ILE A 12 9.51 2.60 1.65
C ILE A 12 9.89 3.40 0.42
N ALA A 13 10.10 4.71 0.52
CA ALA A 13 10.58 5.57 -0.57
C ALA A 13 12.06 5.35 -0.94
N SER A 14 12.66 4.23 -0.53
CA SER A 14 14.07 3.93 -0.76
C SER A 14 14.40 3.70 -2.23
N PRO A 15 15.69 3.79 -2.61
CA PRO A 15 16.15 3.49 -3.97
C PRO A 15 15.74 2.11 -4.49
N TRP A 16 15.43 1.14 -3.61
CA TRP A 16 15.00 -0.20 -4.00
C TRP A 16 13.55 -0.21 -4.53
N VAL A 17 12.64 0.52 -3.89
CA VAL A 17 11.26 0.68 -4.42
C VAL A 17 11.26 1.52 -5.68
N ARG A 18 12.11 2.55 -5.75
CA ARG A 18 12.36 3.26 -7.02
C ARG A 18 12.80 2.28 -8.09
N LYS A 19 13.78 1.43 -7.81
CA LYS A 19 14.28 0.42 -8.75
C LYS A 19 13.16 -0.51 -9.25
N ILE A 20 12.29 -1.01 -8.38
CA ILE A 20 11.13 -1.83 -8.78
C ILE A 20 10.19 -1.07 -9.72
N ILE A 21 9.83 0.17 -9.38
CA ILE A 21 8.96 1.00 -10.23
C ILE A 21 9.64 1.30 -11.58
N THR A 22 10.97 1.41 -11.58
CA THR A 22 11.79 1.65 -12.78
C THR A 22 11.94 0.42 -13.65
N GLU A 23 12.10 -0.75 -13.05
CA GLU A 23 12.19 -2.06 -13.73
C GLU A 23 10.84 -2.45 -14.36
N LEU A 24 9.72 -1.96 -13.84
CA LEU A 24 8.41 -2.03 -14.49
C LEU A 24 8.29 -1.10 -15.74
N GLY A 25 9.37 -0.40 -16.12
CA GLY A 25 9.42 0.47 -17.30
C GLY A 25 8.74 1.84 -17.12
N GLN A 26 8.33 2.19 -15.90
CA GLN A 26 7.37 3.28 -15.63
C GLN A 26 8.00 4.57 -15.11
N SER A 27 9.32 4.66 -14.92
CA SER A 27 9.94 5.83 -14.26
C SER A 27 11.07 6.47 -15.05
N LYS A 28 10.73 7.09 -16.18
CA LYS A 28 11.57 8.19 -16.64
C LYS A 28 11.28 9.40 -15.73
N ASN A 29 12.17 9.65 -14.78
CA ASN A 29 12.29 10.88 -13.97
C ASN A 29 11.63 10.96 -12.56
N LEU A 30 11.17 9.86 -11.95
CA LEU A 30 10.71 9.93 -10.54
C LEU A 30 11.88 10.22 -9.58
N THR A 31 11.76 11.23 -8.73
CA THR A 31 12.71 11.53 -7.65
C THR A 31 12.34 10.80 -6.36
N VAL A 32 13.24 10.80 -5.36
CA VAL A 32 12.93 10.24 -4.03
C VAL A 32 11.82 11.05 -3.34
N THR A 33 11.80 12.37 -3.52
CA THR A 33 10.77 13.25 -2.96
C THR A 33 9.38 12.92 -3.53
N ASP A 34 9.28 12.63 -4.83
CA ASP A 34 8.02 12.23 -5.47
C ASP A 34 7.50 10.91 -4.88
N LEU A 35 8.40 9.97 -4.57
CA LEU A 35 8.06 8.71 -3.93
C LEU A 35 7.61 8.91 -2.47
N GLU A 36 8.28 9.76 -1.70
CA GLU A 36 7.86 10.10 -0.33
C GLU A 36 6.45 10.73 -0.34
N ALA A 37 6.16 11.63 -1.27
CA ALA A 37 4.85 12.24 -1.43
C ALA A 37 3.78 11.22 -1.84
N ALA A 38 4.10 10.31 -2.77
CA ALA A 38 3.19 9.23 -3.17
C ALA A 38 2.90 8.25 -2.02
N VAL A 39 3.90 7.92 -1.21
CA VAL A 39 3.72 7.09 0.00
C VAL A 39 2.81 7.81 1.00
N GLN A 40 3.02 9.10 1.25
CA GLN A 40 2.16 9.88 2.14
C GLN A 40 0.71 9.91 1.65
N ALA A 41 0.48 10.21 0.36
CA ALA A 41 -0.85 10.21 -0.22
C ALA A 41 -1.53 8.84 -0.14
N THR A 42 -0.75 7.75 -0.24
CA THR A 42 -1.25 6.39 -0.06
C THR A 42 -1.65 6.13 1.39
N GLU A 43 -0.86 6.57 2.37
CA GLU A 43 -1.24 6.46 3.79
C GLU A 43 -2.50 7.24 4.12
N ASP A 44 -2.61 8.47 3.63
CA ASP A 44 -3.79 9.31 3.87
C ASP A 44 -5.05 8.65 3.30
N TRP A 45 -4.94 8.04 2.11
CA TRP A 45 -6.04 7.28 1.52
C TRP A 45 -6.39 6.04 2.35
N ILE A 46 -5.39 5.26 2.80
CA ILE A 46 -5.62 4.08 3.63
C ILE A 46 -6.31 4.48 4.94
N GLU A 47 -5.83 5.54 5.60
CA GLU A 47 -6.41 6.02 6.86
C GLU A 47 -7.88 6.43 6.68
N ALA A 48 -8.20 7.12 5.59
CA ALA A 48 -9.57 7.54 5.27
C ALA A 48 -10.50 6.38 4.87
N ASN A 49 -9.97 5.29 4.29
CA ASN A 49 -10.78 4.24 3.66
C ASN A 49 -10.74 2.87 4.38
N GLN A 50 -9.81 2.65 5.32
CA GLN A 50 -9.64 1.36 5.99
C GLN A 50 -10.92 0.87 6.68
N ALA A 51 -11.68 1.78 7.30
CA ALA A 51 -12.93 1.45 7.99
C ALA A 51 -14.00 0.96 6.99
N SER A 52 -14.15 1.67 5.88
CA SER A 52 -15.08 1.33 4.81
C SER A 52 -14.72 -0.01 4.15
N TYR A 53 -13.43 -0.28 3.95
CA TYR A 53 -12.97 -1.58 3.44
C TYR A 53 -13.31 -2.71 4.42
N VAL A 54 -13.04 -2.54 5.72
CA VAL A 54 -13.37 -3.57 6.71
C VAL A 54 -14.88 -3.79 6.80
N ALA A 55 -15.69 -2.74 6.65
CA ALA A 55 -17.15 -2.85 6.73
C ALA A 55 -17.77 -3.73 5.63
N ILE A 56 -17.23 -3.70 4.41
CA ILE A 56 -17.76 -4.47 3.27
C ILE A 56 -17.33 -5.95 3.27
N LEU A 57 -16.38 -6.35 4.12
CA LEU A 57 -15.93 -7.74 4.18
C LEU A 57 -17.04 -8.64 4.76
N PRO A 58 -17.20 -9.88 4.25
CA PRO A 58 -18.15 -10.83 4.81
C PRO A 58 -17.92 -11.10 6.30
N GLU A 59 -18.99 -11.22 7.08
CA GLU A 59 -18.94 -11.42 8.54
C GLU A 59 -18.05 -12.59 8.96
N PRO A 60 -18.10 -13.78 8.31
CA PRO A 60 -17.23 -14.89 8.68
C PRO A 60 -15.74 -14.55 8.51
N PHE A 61 -15.39 -13.75 7.51
CA PHE A 61 -14.00 -13.37 7.28
C PHE A 61 -13.56 -12.32 8.31
N LYS A 62 -14.38 -11.31 8.61
CA LYS A 62 -14.05 -10.25 9.58
C LYS A 62 -13.75 -10.80 10.97
N THR A 63 -14.57 -11.76 11.41
CA THR A 63 -14.52 -12.38 12.75
C THR A 63 -13.35 -13.34 12.93
N ASN A 64 -12.96 -14.06 11.87
CA ASN A 64 -11.92 -15.09 11.95
C ASN A 64 -10.54 -14.63 11.47
N THR A 65 -10.36 -13.34 11.21
CA THR A 65 -9.09 -12.79 10.72
C THR A 65 -8.65 -11.57 11.52
N ASP A 66 -7.35 -11.35 11.61
CA ASP A 66 -6.77 -10.16 12.21
C ASP A 66 -6.66 -9.01 11.17
N ALA A 67 -6.03 -7.90 11.55
CA ALA A 67 -5.80 -6.79 10.62
C ALA A 67 -4.84 -7.18 9.48
N SER A 68 -3.86 -8.03 9.76
CA SER A 68 -2.82 -8.46 8.82
C SER A 68 -3.42 -9.23 7.64
N ALA A 69 -4.27 -10.22 7.91
CA ALA A 69 -4.96 -11.01 6.88
C ALA A 69 -5.88 -10.14 6.00
N LYS A 70 -6.56 -9.15 6.59
CA LYS A 70 -7.41 -8.20 5.85
C LYS A 70 -6.61 -7.33 4.88
N ILE A 71 -5.43 -6.86 5.31
CA ILE A 71 -4.52 -6.07 4.48
C ILE A 71 -3.90 -6.92 3.37
N LEU A 72 -3.47 -8.14 3.69
CA LEU A 72 -2.91 -9.06 2.69
C LEU A 72 -3.93 -9.36 1.59
N LEU A 73 -5.19 -9.60 1.94
CA LEU A 73 -6.27 -9.77 0.96
C LEU A 73 -6.42 -8.53 0.07
N PHE A 74 -6.40 -7.34 0.65
CA PHE A 74 -6.50 -6.08 -0.09
C PHE A 74 -5.36 -5.93 -1.09
N VAL A 75 -4.10 -6.04 -0.62
CA VAL A 75 -2.90 -5.88 -1.42
C VAL A 75 -2.84 -6.93 -2.53
N TYR A 76 -3.10 -8.19 -2.21
CA TYR A 76 -3.11 -9.27 -3.20
C TYR A 76 -4.15 -9.04 -4.29
N THR A 77 -5.37 -8.64 -3.91
CA THR A 77 -6.44 -8.33 -4.87
C THR A 77 -6.07 -7.13 -5.75
N ALA A 78 -5.49 -6.08 -5.16
CA ALA A 78 -5.02 -4.90 -5.91
C ALA A 78 -3.90 -5.25 -6.89
N MET A 79 -2.92 -6.05 -6.47
CA MET A 79 -1.83 -6.55 -7.32
C MET A 79 -2.36 -7.35 -8.50
N LYS A 80 -3.26 -8.32 -8.26
CA LYS A 80 -3.88 -9.10 -9.34
C LYS A 80 -4.64 -8.24 -10.33
N ARG A 81 -5.38 -7.23 -9.85
CA ARG A 81 -6.07 -6.25 -10.72
C ARG A 81 -5.09 -5.38 -11.51
N GLY A 82 -3.91 -5.12 -10.97
CA GLY A 82 -2.81 -4.42 -11.65
C GLY A 82 -2.01 -5.29 -12.61
N GLY A 83 -2.39 -6.56 -12.81
CA GLY A 83 -1.65 -7.50 -13.67
C GLY A 83 -0.34 -8.00 -13.07
N LEU A 84 -0.12 -7.80 -11.77
CA LEU A 84 1.04 -8.31 -11.04
C LEU A 84 0.69 -9.72 -10.51
N SER A 85 1.48 -10.73 -10.88
CA SER A 85 1.21 -12.14 -10.58
C SER A 85 1.93 -12.65 -9.35
#